data_AF-A0A959DHR2-F1
#
_entry.id   AF-A0A959DHR2-F1
#
_cell.length_a   1.000
_cell.length_b   1.000
_cell.length_c   1.000
_cell.angle_alpha   90.00
_cell.angle_beta   90.00
_cell.angle_gamma   90.00
#
_symmetry.space_group_name_H-M   'P 1'
#
loop_
_entity.id
_entity.type
_entity.pdbx_description
1 polymer ?
#
loop_
_entity_poly.entity_id
_entity_poly.type
_entity_poly.pdbx_seq_one_letter_code
_entity_poly.pdbx_strand_id
1 'polypeptide(L)'
;MRTILTLSLAFRITLAYTQNLYFPPLAGGEWARLEPEELGWCSDKVDSLIQFAGERNSKAFIILKDGKIVVEEYFGTFAQDSLWYWASAGKSLMGAMIGLAQQDGYLSIEDP
;
A
#
# COMPACT_ATOMS: atom_id res chain seq x y z
N MET A 1 -12.51 -21.86 59.24
CA MET A 1 -12.53 -20.66 58.38
C MET A 1 -11.57 -20.88 57.23
N ARG A 2 -12.06 -21.08 56.00
CA ARG A 2 -11.23 -21.26 54.81
C ARG A 2 -11.40 -20.01 53.94
N THR A 3 -10.41 -19.13 53.96
CA THR A 3 -10.40 -17.90 53.16
C THR A 3 -10.04 -18.27 51.73
N ILE A 4 -10.97 -18.10 50.79
CA ILE A 4 -10.71 -18.29 49.36
C ILE A 4 -10.20 -16.95 48.81
N LEU A 5 -8.93 -16.89 48.42
CA LEU A 5 -8.37 -15.74 47.69
C LEU A 5 -8.74 -15.88 46.21
N THR A 6 -9.64 -15.03 45.71
CA THR A 6 -9.91 -14.91 44.27
C THR A 6 -8.94 -13.91 43.64
N LEU A 7 -8.08 -14.38 42.74
CA LEU A 7 -7.20 -13.55 41.93
C LEU A 7 -7.99 -13.05 40.70
N SER A 8 -8.37 -11.78 40.69
CA SER A 8 -9.03 -11.14 39.55
C SER A 8 -7.98 -10.68 38.52
N LEU A 9 -7.91 -11.36 37.38
CA LEU A 9 -7.06 -10.99 36.25
C LEU A 9 -7.78 -9.90 35.42
N ALA A 10 -7.28 -8.67 35.46
CA ALA A 10 -7.81 -7.58 34.64
C ALA A 10 -7.29 -7.71 33.19
N PHE A 11 -8.13 -8.22 32.29
CA PHE A 11 -7.83 -8.24 30.86
C PHE A 11 -7.96 -6.83 30.28
N ARG A 12 -6.83 -6.20 29.93
CA ARG A 12 -6.82 -4.92 29.20
C ARG A 12 -7.28 -5.21 27.76
N ILE A 13 -8.50 -4.80 27.43
CA ILE A 13 -8.95 -4.77 26.03
C ILE A 13 -8.23 -3.61 25.35
N THR A 14 -7.23 -3.92 24.53
CA THR A 14 -6.67 -2.97 23.57
C THR A 14 -7.68 -2.80 22.44
N LEU A 15 -8.31 -1.63 22.36
CA LEU A 15 -9.04 -1.22 21.16
C LEU A 15 -8.02 -1.03 20.03
N ALA A 16 -7.95 -1.99 19.12
CA ALA A 16 -7.22 -1.82 17.87
C ALA A 16 -8.01 -0.86 16.99
N TYR A 17 -7.53 0.37 16.81
CA TYR A 17 -8.02 1.24 15.75
C TYR A 17 -7.52 0.68 14.41
N THR A 18 -8.46 0.25 13.57
CA THR A 18 -8.15 0.05 12.16
C THR A 18 -7.72 1.38 11.57
N GLN A 19 -6.58 1.41 10.90
CA GLN A 19 -6.16 2.60 10.15
C GLN A 19 -7.17 2.78 9.01
N ASN A 20 -7.77 3.97 8.91
CA ASN A 20 -8.59 4.29 7.76
C ASN A 20 -7.67 4.41 6.54
N LEU A 21 -7.63 3.36 5.72
CA LEU A 21 -6.95 3.37 4.43
C LEU A 21 -7.60 4.44 3.54
N TYR A 22 -6.77 5.29 2.95
CA TYR A 22 -7.20 6.21 1.92
C TYR A 22 -7.28 5.48 0.57
N PHE A 23 -8.33 5.73 -0.20
CA PHE A 23 -8.43 5.31 -1.59
C PHE A 23 -8.58 6.56 -2.46
N PRO A 24 -7.87 6.66 -3.59
CA PRO A 24 -7.98 7.83 -4.47
C PRO A 24 -9.39 7.92 -5.07
N PRO A 25 -9.85 9.14 -5.42
CA PRO A 25 -11.11 9.33 -6.13
C PRO A 25 -11.16 8.53 -7.42
N LEU A 26 -12.29 7.89 -7.70
CA LEU A 26 -12.48 7.09 -8.91
C LEU A 26 -12.62 7.93 -10.19
N ALA A 27 -13.05 9.18 -10.07
CA ALA A 27 -13.25 10.08 -11.19
C ALA A 27 -12.98 11.53 -10.78
N GLY A 28 -11.93 12.11 -11.36
CA GLY A 28 -11.51 13.48 -11.07
C GLY A 28 -10.96 13.67 -9.65
N GLY A 29 -10.06 14.64 -9.48
CA GLY A 29 -9.42 14.94 -8.20
C GLY A 29 -7.99 14.44 -8.08
N GLU A 30 -7.25 15.06 -7.17
CA GLU A 30 -5.84 14.78 -6.92
C GLU A 30 -5.67 13.57 -5.99
N TRP A 31 -4.66 12.75 -6.24
CA TRP A 31 -4.25 11.72 -5.30
C TRP A 31 -3.58 12.37 -4.10
N ALA A 32 -4.19 12.24 -2.91
CA ALA A 32 -3.66 12.81 -1.68
C ALA A 32 -2.20 12.39 -1.42
N ARG A 33 -1.41 13.36 -0.95
CA ARG A 33 0.01 13.22 -0.61
C ARG A 33 0.26 13.30 0.89
N LEU A 34 1.40 12.77 1.32
CA LEU A 34 2.00 12.95 2.64
C LEU A 34 3.44 13.38 2.45
N GLU A 35 3.90 14.37 3.20
CA GLU A 35 5.31 14.74 3.17
C GLU A 35 6.12 13.71 4.00
N PRO A 36 7.34 13.33 3.56
CA PRO A 36 8.20 12.43 4.31
C PRO A 36 8.42 12.85 5.79
N GLU A 37 8.49 14.15 6.05
CA GLU A 37 8.70 14.73 7.37
C GLU A 37 7.51 14.47 8.31
N GLU A 38 6.28 14.40 7.79
CA GLU A 38 5.08 14.03 8.57
C GLU A 38 5.17 12.59 9.09
N LEU A 39 5.93 11.74 8.40
CA LEU A 39 6.20 10.36 8.79
C LEU A 39 7.46 10.22 9.64
N GLY A 40 8.15 11.33 9.94
CA GLY A 40 9.44 11.33 10.62
C GLY A 40 10.57 10.73 9.78
N TRP A 41 10.42 10.69 8.45
CA TRP A 41 11.47 10.21 7.56
C TRP A 41 12.55 11.30 7.38
N CYS A 42 13.79 10.86 7.16
CA CYS A 42 14.88 11.77 6.87
C CYS A 42 14.90 12.08 5.37
N SER A 43 14.61 13.32 5.01
CA SER A 43 14.48 13.78 3.62
C SER A 43 15.74 13.49 2.80
N ASP A 44 16.92 13.73 3.37
CA ASP A 44 18.21 13.40 2.72
C ASP A 44 18.33 11.92 2.31
N LYS A 45 17.71 11.01 3.07
CA LYS A 45 17.71 9.57 2.76
C LYS A 45 16.67 9.21 1.70
N VAL A 46 15.55 9.92 1.66
CA VAL A 46 14.56 9.81 0.59
C VAL A 46 15.17 10.26 -0.73
N ASP A 47 15.85 11.42 -0.74
CA ASP A 47 16.56 11.93 -1.92
C ASP A 47 17.64 10.97 -2.39
N SER A 48 18.45 10.44 -1.46
CA SER A 48 19.46 9.42 -1.78
C SER A 48 18.86 8.16 -2.42
N LEU A 49 17.66 7.74 -1.97
CA LEU A 49 16.94 6.59 -2.53
C LEU A 49 16.41 6.88 -3.94
N ILE A 50 15.82 8.07 -4.15
CA ILE A 50 15.34 8.51 -5.46
C ILE A 50 16.51 8.59 -6.46
N GLN A 51 17.63 9.18 -6.05
CA GLN A 51 18.85 9.22 -6.85
C GLN A 51 19.31 7.81 -7.22
N PHE A 52 19.38 6.90 -6.24
CA PHE A 52 19.75 5.50 -6.50
C PHE A 52 18.82 4.83 -7.52
N ALA A 53 17.51 5.05 -7.43
CA ALA A 53 16.56 4.51 -8.41
C ALA A 53 16.83 5.04 -9.83
N GLY A 54 17.08 6.34 -9.97
CA GLY A 54 17.47 6.96 -11.23
C GLY A 54 18.77 6.38 -11.80
N GLU A 55 19.80 6.23 -10.97
CA GLU A 55 21.09 5.60 -11.34
C GLU A 55 20.95 4.12 -11.75
N ARG A 56 19.89 3.45 -11.30
CA ARG A 56 19.54 2.08 -11.70
C ARG A 56 18.62 2.02 -12.92
N ASN A 57 18.47 3.14 -13.64
CA ASN A 57 17.68 3.27 -14.87
C ASN A 57 16.18 2.98 -14.65
N SER A 58 15.65 3.22 -13.45
CA SER A 58 14.20 3.22 -13.22
C SER A 58 13.51 4.23 -14.13
N LYS A 59 12.24 3.96 -14.49
CA LYS A 59 11.41 4.87 -15.31
C LYS A 59 10.42 5.67 -14.47
N ALA A 60 9.86 5.02 -13.46
CA ALA A 60 9.02 5.61 -12.44
C ALA A 60 9.34 4.95 -11.10
N PHE A 61 9.18 5.69 -10.00
CA PHE A 61 9.31 5.19 -8.64
C PHE A 61 8.24 5.83 -7.77
N ILE A 62 7.45 5.01 -7.07
CA ILE A 62 6.35 5.46 -6.22
C ILE A 62 6.42 4.77 -4.86
N ILE A 63 6.19 5.54 -3.78
CA ILE A 63 6.01 5.02 -2.43
C ILE A 63 4.66 5.48 -1.92
N LEU A 64 3.84 4.52 -1.48
CA LEU A 64 2.54 4.76 -0.88
C LEU A 64 2.58 4.45 0.63
N LYS A 65 1.96 5.32 1.44
CA LYS A 65 1.70 5.09 2.85
C LYS A 65 0.20 5.26 3.12
N ASP A 66 -0.42 4.19 3.59
CA ASP A 66 -1.86 4.13 3.93
C ASP A 66 -2.76 4.62 2.77
N GLY A 67 -2.32 4.33 1.54
CA GLY A 67 -2.99 4.69 0.30
C GLY A 67 -2.66 6.08 -0.26
N LYS A 68 -1.88 6.92 0.44
CA LYS A 68 -1.45 8.25 -0.02
C LYS A 68 -0.06 8.20 -0.63
N ILE A 69 0.23 9.08 -1.58
CA ILE A 69 1.56 9.19 -2.20
C ILE A 69 2.52 9.91 -1.24
N VAL A 70 3.67 9.29 -0.96
CA VAL A 70 4.77 9.93 -0.23
C VAL A 70 5.87 10.37 -1.17
N VAL A 71 6.18 9.52 -2.15
CA VAL A 71 7.16 9.79 -3.22
C VAL A 71 6.54 9.36 -4.52
N GLU A 72 6.68 10.18 -5.55
CA GLU A 72 6.35 9.84 -6.93
C GLU A 72 7.33 10.58 -7.84
N GLU A 73 8.23 9.83 -8.46
CA GLU A 73 9.29 10.37 -9.31
C GLU A 73 9.27 9.67 -10.67
N TYR A 74 9.46 10.45 -11.74
CA TYR A 74 9.60 9.95 -13.10
C TYR A 74 10.94 10.38 -13.69
N PHE A 75 11.63 9.44 -14.34
CA PHE A 75 12.99 9.67 -14.82
C PHE A 75 13.03 9.86 -16.34
N GLY A 76 13.85 10.80 -16.80
CA GLY A 76 14.05 11.08 -18.23
C GLY A 76 12.80 11.71 -18.85
N THR A 77 12.20 11.04 -19.83
CA THR A 77 11.00 11.53 -20.55
C THR A 77 9.71 10.85 -20.08
N PHE A 78 9.76 10.03 -19.03
CA PHE A 78 8.56 9.42 -18.47
C PHE A 78 7.72 10.45 -17.73
N ALA A 79 6.40 10.30 -17.85
CA ALA A 79 5.39 11.05 -17.12
C ALA A 79 4.39 10.06 -16.49
N GLN A 80 3.47 10.58 -15.69
CA GLN A 80 2.47 9.80 -14.95
C GLN A 80 1.66 8.82 -15.81
N ASP A 81 1.34 9.20 -17.04
CA ASP A 81 0.53 8.44 -18.00
C ASP A 81 1.37 7.66 -19.03
N SER A 82 2.69 7.62 -18.87
CA SER A 82 3.58 6.88 -19.77
C SER A 82 3.36 5.37 -19.66
N LEU A 83 3.13 4.72 -20.80
CA LEU A 83 2.98 3.27 -20.86
C LEU A 83 4.32 2.57 -20.67
N TRP A 84 4.34 1.54 -19.80
CA TRP A 84 5.51 0.70 -19.56
C TRP A 84 5.17 -0.79 -19.62
N TYR A 85 6.10 -1.59 -20.12
CA TYR A 85 5.96 -3.03 -20.14
C TYR A 85 6.08 -3.61 -18.71
N TRP A 86 4.96 -4.09 -18.18
CA TRP A 86 4.83 -4.63 -16.81
C TRP A 86 5.16 -6.15 -16.72
N ALA A 87 5.30 -6.87 -17.85
CA ALA A 87 5.75 -8.28 -17.86
C ALA A 87 5.00 -9.18 -16.83
N SER A 88 5.74 -10.00 -16.07
CA SER A 88 5.17 -10.99 -15.15
C SER A 88 4.36 -10.43 -13.99
N ALA A 89 4.53 -9.17 -13.59
CA ALA A 89 3.74 -8.67 -12.48
C ALA A 89 2.27 -8.38 -12.86
N GLY A 90 1.92 -8.47 -14.17
CA GLY A 90 0.53 -8.62 -14.62
C GLY A 90 -0.17 -9.89 -14.11
N LYS A 91 0.58 -10.94 -13.71
CA LYS A 91 0.01 -12.15 -13.11
C LYS A 91 -0.66 -11.86 -11.76
N SER A 92 -0.13 -10.92 -10.98
CA SER A 92 -0.72 -10.53 -9.70
C SER A 92 -2.07 -9.85 -9.89
N LEU A 93 -2.17 -8.96 -10.88
CA LEU A 93 -3.44 -8.34 -11.26
C LEU A 93 -4.44 -9.40 -11.73
N MET A 94 -4.00 -10.32 -12.60
CA MET A 94 -4.85 -11.42 -13.06
C MET A 94 -5.35 -12.29 -11.89
N GLY A 95 -4.48 -12.62 -10.94
CA GLY A 95 -4.85 -13.38 -9.74
C GLY A 95 -5.92 -12.66 -8.92
N ALA A 96 -5.78 -11.35 -8.72
CA ALA A 96 -6.79 -10.55 -8.03
C ALA A 96 -8.13 -10.53 -8.79
N MET A 97 -8.09 -10.39 -10.12
CA MET A 97 -9.31 -10.42 -10.96
C MET A 97 -10.02 -11.77 -10.90
N ILE A 98 -9.28 -12.88 -10.93
CA ILE A 98 -9.86 -14.23 -10.76
C ILE A 98 -10.47 -14.39 -9.37
N GLY A 99 -9.81 -13.88 -8.32
CA GLY A 99 -10.35 -13.89 -6.95
C GLY A 99 -11.67 -13.12 -6.85
N LEU A 100 -11.76 -11.95 -7.49
CA LEU A 100 -13.01 -11.16 -7.57
C LEU A 100 -14.09 -11.90 -8.34
N ALA A 101 -13.76 -12.49 -9.50
CA ALA A 101 -14.71 -13.26 -10.28
C ALA A 101 -15.27 -14.47 -9.52
N GLN A 102 -14.45 -15.14 -8.71
CA GLN A 102 -14.93 -16.18 -7.81
C GLN A 102 -15.81 -15.62 -6.69
N GLN A 103 -15.41 -14.52 -6.04
CA GLN A 103 -16.21 -13.88 -5.00
C GLN A 103 -17.60 -13.48 -5.51
N ASP A 104 -17.68 -13.02 -6.75
CA ASP A 104 -18.92 -12.61 -7.41
C ASP A 104 -19.73 -13.79 -7.98
N GLY A 105 -19.20 -15.02 -7.87
CA GLY A 105 -19.88 -16.25 -8.31
C GLY A 105 -19.85 -16.49 -9.82
N TYR A 106 -18.97 -15.81 -10.56
CA TYR A 106 -18.83 -15.99 -12.02
C TYR A 106 -18.04 -17.25 -12.41
N LEU A 107 -17.21 -17.77 -11.49
CA LEU A 107 -16.45 -19.01 -11.67
C LEU A 107 -16.22 -19.67 -10.32
N SER A 108 -15.84 -20.95 -10.34
CA SER A 108 -15.24 -21.66 -9.21
C SER A 108 -13.82 -22.09 -9.59
N ILE A 109 -12.85 -21.82 -8.71
CA ILE A 109 -11.45 -22.25 -8.92
C ILE A 109 -11.24 -23.75 -8.72
N GLU A 110 -12.27 -24.45 -8.22
CA GLU A 110 -12.30 -25.90 -8.08
C GLU A 110 -12.88 -26.61 -9.33
N ASP A 111 -13.36 -25.84 -10.30
CA ASP A 111 -13.85 -26.39 -11.57
C ASP A 111 -12.66 -26.87 -12.44
N PRO A 112 -12.83 -27.96 -13.20
CA PRO A 112 -11.76 -28.59 -13.98
C PRO A 112 -11.27 -27.78 -15.19
#